data_AF-A0A355FYM5-F1
#
_entry.id   AF-A0A355FYM5-F1
#
_cell.length_a   1.000
_cell.length_b   1.000
_cell.length_c   1.000
_cell.angle_alpha   90.00
_cell.angle_beta   90.00
_cell.angle_gamma   90.00
#
_symmetry.space_group_name_H-M   'P 1'
#
loop_
_entity.id
_entity.type
_entity.pdbx_description
1 polymer ?
#
loop_
_entity_poly.entity_id
_entity_poly.type
_entity_poly.pdbx_seq_one_letter_code
_entity_poly.pdbx_strand_id
1 'polypeptide(L)'
;MFYAGHECTNTIQLEEFSKAIFALQPEANRYFDSFKNWFDAFSFIADYNSEEKIIVVIDEFPYVCKGDKSIPSILQNLWDHKLKESNIMLIISGSSV
;
A
#
# COMPACT_ATOMS: atom_id res chain seq x y z
N MET A 1 6.40 -1.72 7.66
CA MET A 1 5.34 -2.63 7.19
C MET A 1 5.86 -3.47 6.05
N PHE A 2 5.47 -4.74 6.04
CA PHE A 2 5.77 -5.68 4.97
C PHE A 2 4.46 -6.25 4.46
N TYR A 3 4.30 -6.29 3.13
CA TYR A 3 3.20 -6.94 2.44
C TYR A 3 3.77 -7.76 1.29
N ALA A 4 3.35 -9.02 1.17
CA ALA A 4 3.70 -9.88 0.05
C ALA A 4 2.45 -10.07 -0.82
N GLY A 5 2.57 -9.78 -2.11
CA GLY A 5 1.52 -10.02 -3.09
C GLY A 5 1.33 -11.52 -3.32
N HIS A 6 0.08 -11.97 -3.30
CA HIS A 6 -0.30 -13.35 -3.59
C HIS A 6 -1.15 -13.41 -4.86
N GLU A 7 -1.16 -14.56 -5.54
CA GLU A 7 -2.07 -14.81 -6.66
C GLU A 7 -3.50 -15.03 -6.14
N CYS A 8 -4.18 -13.94 -5.80
CA CYS A 8 -5.56 -13.92 -5.32
C CYS A 8 -6.33 -12.73 -5.91
N THR A 9 -7.63 -12.65 -5.60
CA THR A 9 -8.49 -11.58 -6.13
C THR A 9 -8.06 -10.22 -5.59
N ASN A 10 -8.34 -9.16 -6.36
CA ASN A 10 -8.04 -7.79 -5.95
C ASN A 10 -8.63 -7.44 -4.57
N THR A 11 -9.84 -7.94 -4.27
CA THR A 11 -10.51 -7.72 -2.99
C THR A 11 -9.73 -8.33 -1.83
N ILE A 12 -9.23 -9.56 -1.97
CA ILE A 12 -8.44 -10.23 -0.93
C ILE A 12 -7.12 -9.48 -0.73
N GLN A 13 -6.44 -9.11 -1.83
CA GLN A 13 -5.20 -8.34 -1.74
C GLN A 13 -5.38 -7.01 -1.04
N LEU A 14 -6.44 -6.27 -1.37
CA LEU A 14 -6.73 -4.99 -0.73
C LEU A 14 -7.06 -5.17 0.76
N GLU A 15 -7.79 -6.22 1.12
CA GLU A 15 -8.10 -6.53 2.52
C GLU A 15 -6.83 -6.85 3.33
N GLU A 16 -5.96 -7.72 2.80
CA GLU A 16 -4.67 -8.05 3.44
C GLU A 16 -3.75 -6.84 3.56
N PHE A 17 -3.68 -6.02 2.50
CA PHE A 17 -2.92 -4.78 2.53
C PHE A 17 -3.47 -3.79 3.55
N SER A 18 -4.80 -3.65 3.64
CA SER A 18 -5.46 -2.79 4.63
C SER A 18 -5.09 -3.21 6.06
N LYS A 19 -5.15 -4.50 6.35
CA LYS A 19 -4.76 -5.05 7.68
C LYS A 19 -3.30 -4.74 8.01
N ALA A 20 -2.41 -4.86 7.04
CA ALA A 20 -0.99 -4.52 7.23
C ALA A 20 -0.78 -3.01 7.49
N ILE A 21 -1.61 -2.13 6.91
CA ILE A 21 -1.60 -0.68 7.21
C ILE A 21 -2.09 -0.45 8.63
N PHE A 22 -3.22 -1.05 9.01
CA PHE A 22 -3.79 -0.87 10.36
C PHE A 22 -2.91 -1.43 11.47
N ALA A 23 -2.06 -2.42 11.17
CA ALA A 23 -1.04 -2.88 12.11
C ALA A 23 0.02 -1.80 12.42
N LEU A 24 0.29 -0.87 11.48
CA LEU A 24 1.12 0.31 11.76
C LEU A 24 0.38 1.37 12.56
N GLN A 25 -0.95 1.43 12.47
CA GLN A 25 -1.77 2.45 13.10
C GLN A 25 -3.03 1.86 13.75
N PRO A 26 -2.90 1.29 14.97
CA PRO A 26 -4.01 0.66 15.68
C PRO A 26 -5.22 1.58 15.90
N GLU A 27 -5.01 2.90 15.94
CA GLU A 27 -6.07 3.89 16.10
C GLU A 27 -6.95 4.04 14.84
N ALA A 28 -6.41 3.75 13.65
CA ALA A 28 -7.15 3.80 12.39
C ALA A 28 -8.11 2.61 12.23
N ASN A 29 -7.84 1.49 12.93
CA ASN A 29 -8.64 0.26 12.91
C ASN A 29 -10.04 0.41 13.55
N ARG A 30 -10.38 1.59 14.09
CA ARG A 30 -11.67 1.81 14.77
C ARG A 30 -12.84 2.05 13.82
N TYR A 31 -12.61 2.25 12.52
CA TYR A 31 -13.63 2.76 11.61
C TYR A 31 -13.97 1.87 10.41
N PHE A 32 -13.11 0.95 9.97
CA PHE A 32 -13.39 0.02 8.85
C PHE A 32 -12.33 -1.09 8.73
N ASP A 33 -12.74 -2.30 8.30
CA ASP A 33 -11.86 -3.49 8.19
C ASP A 33 -10.97 -3.48 6.92
N SER A 34 -11.35 -2.72 5.89
CA SER A 34 -10.59 -2.56 4.66
C SER A 34 -10.83 -1.22 3.96
N PHE A 35 -9.87 -0.79 3.15
CA PHE A 35 -10.06 0.34 2.22
C PHE A 35 -11.00 -0.04 1.07
N LYS A 36 -11.61 0.97 0.42
CA LYS A 36 -12.51 0.77 -0.72
C LYS A 36 -11.78 0.50 -2.03
N ASN A 37 -10.60 1.08 -2.17
CA ASN A 37 -9.74 0.95 -3.35
C ASN A 37 -8.28 1.22 -2.97
N TRP A 38 -7.36 0.92 -3.89
CA TRP A 38 -5.93 1.11 -3.70
C TRP A 38 -5.52 2.58 -3.55
N PHE A 39 -6.23 3.51 -4.20
CA PHE A 39 -5.95 4.94 -4.05
C PHE A 39 -6.14 5.39 -2.62
N ASP A 40 -7.24 4.99 -1.97
CA ASP A 40 -7.51 5.31 -0.57
C ASP A 40 -6.46 4.68 0.35
N ALA A 41 -6.07 3.43 0.11
CA ALA A 41 -5.06 2.73 0.90
C ALA A 41 -3.67 3.39 0.82
N PHE A 42 -3.20 3.69 -0.39
CA PHE A 42 -1.91 4.37 -0.57
C PHE A 42 -1.94 5.83 -0.12
N SER A 43 -3.08 6.53 -0.31
CA SER A 43 -3.25 7.90 0.18
C SER A 43 -3.18 7.96 1.70
N PHE A 44 -3.76 6.98 2.38
CA PHE A 44 -3.69 6.88 3.83
C PHE A 44 -2.24 6.79 4.32
N ILE A 45 -1.42 5.96 3.67
CA ILE A 45 0.02 5.89 3.96
C ILE A 45 0.70 7.21 3.64
N ALA A 46 0.38 7.85 2.51
CA ALA A 46 1.00 9.11 2.10
C ALA A 46 0.70 10.28 3.04
N ASP A 47 -0.51 10.32 3.60
CA ASP A 47 -0.96 11.34 4.54
C ASP A 47 -0.49 11.05 5.98
N TYR A 48 0.12 9.88 6.22
CA TYR A 48 0.67 9.53 7.52
C TYR A 48 1.93 10.34 7.81
N ASN A 49 1.75 11.39 8.61
CA ASN A 49 2.82 12.25 9.07
C ASN A 49 3.46 11.68 10.35
N SER A 50 4.46 10.83 10.17
CA SER A 50 5.28 10.27 11.25
C SER A 50 6.61 11.02 11.37
N GLU A 51 7.04 11.27 12.62
CA GLU A 51 8.39 11.75 12.89
C GLU A 51 9.45 10.69 12.50
N GLU A 52 9.12 9.41 12.66
CA GLU A 52 9.95 8.29 12.26
C GLU A 52 9.74 7.89 10.80
N LYS A 53 10.80 7.40 10.14
CA LYS A 53 10.74 6.96 8.75
C LYS A 53 9.89 5.70 8.62
N ILE A 54 8.82 5.76 7.83
CA ILE A 54 7.98 4.61 7.55
C ILE A 54 8.57 3.83 6.38
N ILE A 55 8.94 2.57 6.62
CA ILE A 55 9.37 1.67 5.55
C ILE A 55 8.16 0.82 5.13
N VAL A 56 7.79 0.91 3.86
CA VAL A 56 6.75 0.10 3.23
C VAL A 56 7.41 -0.84 2.24
N VAL A 57 7.33 -2.14 2.49
CA VAL A 57 7.86 -3.17 1.59
C VAL A 57 6.68 -3.88 0.94
N ILE A 58 6.64 -3.86 -0.39
CA ILE A 58 5.70 -4.64 -1.20
C ILE A 58 6.51 -5.66 -2.00
N ASP A 59 6.47 -6.91 -1.56
CA ASP A 59 7.06 -8.02 -2.29
C ASP A 59 6.07 -8.59 -3.30
N GLU A 60 6.59 -9.16 -4.38
CA GLU A 60 5.81 -9.67 -5.51
C GLU A 60 4.73 -8.70 -6.04
N PHE A 61 5.12 -7.45 -6.25
CA PHE A 61 4.29 -6.39 -6.83
C PHE A 61 3.61 -6.75 -8.17
N PRO A 62 4.17 -7.58 -9.07
CA PRO A 62 3.47 -8.04 -10.26
C PRO A 62 2.16 -8.78 -9.95
N TYR A 63 2.07 -9.56 -8.85
CA TYR A 63 0.81 -10.20 -8.46
C TYR A 63 -0.23 -9.19 -7.99
N VAL A 64 0.22 -8.13 -7.32
CA VAL A 64 -0.62 -7.00 -6.92
C VAL A 64 -1.19 -6.29 -8.15
N CYS A 65 -0.34 -5.98 -9.12
CA CYS A 65 -0.73 -5.33 -10.37
C CYS A 65 -1.61 -6.21 -11.28
N LYS A 66 -1.50 -7.54 -11.18
CA LYS A 66 -2.40 -8.46 -11.91
C LYS A 66 -3.84 -8.34 -11.43
N GLY A 67 -4.05 -8.12 -10.13
CA GLY A 67 -5.36 -7.94 -9.53
C GLY A 67 -6.03 -6.62 -9.94
N ASP A 68 -5.24 -5.55 -10.06
CA ASP A 68 -5.70 -4.25 -10.53
C ASP A 68 -4.58 -3.51 -11.28
N LYS A 69 -4.80 -3.33 -12.60
CA LYS A 69 -3.83 -2.69 -13.50
C LYS A 69 -3.69 -1.18 -13.27
N SER A 70 -4.57 -0.57 -12.48
CA SER A 70 -4.48 0.85 -12.14
C SER A 70 -3.46 1.16 -11.05
N ILE A 71 -3.04 0.15 -10.28
CA ILE A 71 -2.13 0.31 -9.14
C ILE A 71 -0.83 1.04 -9.48
N PRO A 72 -0.09 0.69 -10.56
CA PRO A 72 1.11 1.44 -10.93
C PRO A 72 0.85 2.91 -11.17
N SER A 73 -0.24 3.26 -11.86
CA SER A 73 -0.61 4.65 -12.14
C SER A 73 -1.04 5.41 -10.89
N ILE A 74 -1.79 4.77 -9.99
CA ILE A 74 -2.16 5.32 -8.68
C ILE A 74 -0.90 5.64 -7.86
N LEU A 75 0.01 4.67 -7.78
CA LEU A 75 1.23 4.80 -6.99
C LEU A 75 2.17 5.87 -7.55
N GLN A 76 2.33 5.93 -8.89
CA GLN A 76 3.11 6.99 -9.55
C GLN A 76 2.53 8.37 -9.25
N ASN A 77 1.21 8.52 -9.38
CA ASN A 77 0.55 9.79 -9.09
C ASN A 77 0.77 10.21 -7.62
N LEU A 78 0.55 9.29 -6.68
CA LEU A 78 0.77 9.58 -5.26
C LEU A 78 2.25 9.84 -4.94
N TRP A 79 3.17 9.19 -5.63
CA TRP A 79 4.59 9.44 -5.49
C TRP A 79 4.96 10.87 -5.89
N ASP A 80 4.52 11.28 -7.07
CA ASP A 80 4.83 12.59 -7.63
C ASP A 80 4.25 13.75 -6.82
N HIS A 81 3.11 13.55 -6.15
CA HIS A 81 2.40 14.60 -5.43
C HIS A 81 2.56 14.58 -3.91
N LYS A 82 2.82 13.42 -3.30
CA LYS A 82 2.82 13.26 -1.83
C LYS A 82 4.02 12.48 -1.30
N LEU A 83 4.24 11.25 -1.78
CA LEU A 83 5.19 10.32 -1.12
C LEU A 83 6.65 10.77 -1.26
N LYS A 84 7.03 11.48 -2.33
CA LYS A 84 8.42 11.94 -2.50
C LYS A 84 8.85 12.98 -1.45
N GLU A 85 7.90 13.69 -0.85
CA GLU A 85 8.14 14.73 0.16
C GLU A 85 7.90 14.22 1.59
N SER A 86 7.32 13.02 1.74
CA SER A 86 7.06 12.41 3.04
C SER A 86 8.24 11.58 3.53
N ASN A 87 8.26 11.28 4.83
CA ASN A 87 9.30 10.46 5.46
C ASN A 87 9.03 8.95 5.23
N ILE A 88 8.81 8.57 3.97
CA ILE A 88 8.42 7.22 3.57
C ILE A 88 9.48 6.63 2.65
N MET A 89 9.84 5.38 2.91
CA MET A 89 10.65 4.58 2.01
C MET A 89 9.79 3.45 1.47
N LEU A 90 9.54 3.49 0.16
CA LEU A 90 8.84 2.42 -0.55
C LEU A 90 9.85 1.48 -1.20
N ILE A 91 9.75 0.20 -0.86
CA ILE A 91 10.56 -0.88 -1.44
C ILE A 91 9.59 -1.79 -2.19
N ILE A 92 9.84 -1.95 -3.49
CA ILE A 92 9.03 -2.79 -4.36
C ILE A 92 9.92 -3.91 -4.89
N SER A 93 9.48 -5.15 -4.72
CA SER A 93 10.12 -6.35 -5.25
C SER A 93 9.12 -7.10 -6.11
N GLY A 94 9.63 -7.93 -7.02
CA GLY A 94 8.79 -8.83 -7.79
C GLY A 94 9.52 -9.51 -8.92
N SER A 95 9.26 -10.80 -9.04
CA SER A 95 9.82 -11.66 -10.07
C SER A 95 8.96 -11.53 -11.32
N SER A 96 9.33 -10.65 -12.25
CA SER A 96 8.66 -10.58 -13.55
C SER A 96 9.31 -11.59 -14.50
N VAL A 97 8.74 -12.79 -14.58
CA VAL A 97 8.99 -13.76 -15.68
C VAL A 97 7.95 -13.63 -16.78
#